data_AF-A0A1W1BYM2-F1
#
_entry.id   AF-A0A1W1BYM2-F1
#
_cell.length_a   1.000
_cell.length_b   1.000
_cell.length_c   1.000
_cell.angle_alpha   90.00
_cell.angle_beta   90.00
_cell.angle_gamma   90.00
#
_symmetry.space_group_name_H-M   'P 1'
#
loop_
_entity.id
_entity.type
_entity.pdbx_description
1 polymer ?
#
loop_
_entity_poly.entity_id
_entity_poly.type
_entity_poly.pdbx_seq_one_letter_code
_entity_poly.pdbx_strand_id
1 'polypeptide(L)'
;MYKNNIKNRDRRLIDEALASEPIKNTFRLGLEFIKLNKTFTLTAMVIFIVLNIFGMIPVASFIFMVLLGIFALVIQIHIGKIFYESKDIKNYITEIKESSLDKTLTEHIATAFGAYLGWFVLALVLMFFFSLITSSLGIVNEFNGLVILGIPIVIVALFISYIQPLVQANVIMSNGVQEGFKAVFTLFSTRLWHLAFQSSYFKYIAGFGLISILLLFLSSFIMGLLTNLIGIPIIANVLMLILMYIFMIIMAVGSMMAKRIVEA
;
A
#
# COMPACT_ATOMS: atom_id res chain seq x y z
N MET A 1 40.92 15.38 -17.35
CA MET A 1 40.73 16.06 -16.05
C MET A 1 39.45 16.90 -16.07
N TYR A 2 38.30 16.25 -16.29
CA TYR A 2 36.95 16.85 -16.17
C TYR A 2 36.16 15.99 -15.18
N LYS A 3 36.60 16.04 -13.92
CA LYS A 3 35.83 15.60 -12.75
C LYS A 3 35.36 16.88 -12.05
N ASN A 4 34.14 16.81 -11.51
CA ASN A 4 33.52 17.78 -10.61
C ASN A 4 32.90 19.00 -11.29
N ASN A 5 31.59 18.91 -11.62
CA ASN A 5 30.59 19.93 -11.24
C ASN A 5 29.16 19.58 -11.70
N ILE A 6 28.74 18.30 -11.61
CA ILE A 6 27.30 17.99 -11.71
C ILE A 6 26.67 18.30 -10.34
N LYS A 7 26.28 19.57 -10.20
CA LYS A 7 25.22 20.13 -9.35
C LYS A 7 24.80 19.28 -8.15
N ASN A 8 25.50 19.48 -7.04
CA ASN A 8 25.14 18.97 -5.71
C ASN A 8 24.05 19.82 -5.01
N ARG A 9 23.15 20.47 -5.77
CA ARG A 9 22.27 21.53 -5.23
C ARG A 9 20.77 21.25 -5.15
N ASP A 10 20.25 20.12 -5.65
CA ASP A 10 18.83 19.75 -5.46
C ASP A 10 18.62 18.23 -5.65
N ARG A 11 19.38 17.38 -4.95
CA ARG A 11 19.02 15.95 -4.89
C ARG A 11 17.93 15.79 -3.84
N ARG A 12 16.74 15.35 -4.26
CA ARG A 12 15.64 15.05 -3.34
C ARG A 12 15.98 13.78 -2.55
N LEU A 13 15.41 13.61 -1.36
CA LEU A 13 15.63 12.41 -0.54
C LEU A 13 15.38 11.12 -1.34
N ILE A 14 14.33 11.13 -2.17
CA ILE A 14 13.97 10.00 -3.01
C ILE A 14 15.06 9.66 -4.05
N ASP A 15 15.79 10.65 -4.57
CA ASP A 15 16.88 10.45 -5.52
C ASP A 15 18.10 9.83 -4.84
N GLU A 16 18.43 10.30 -3.64
CA GLU A 16 19.52 9.75 -2.83
C GLU A 16 19.24 8.30 -2.42
N ALA A 17 17.98 8.03 -2.04
CA ALA A 17 17.55 6.71 -1.65
C ALA A 17 17.51 5.73 -2.83
N LEU A 18 17.17 6.20 -4.04
CA LEU A 18 17.23 5.38 -5.25
C LEU A 18 18.66 4.99 -5.65
N ALA A 19 19.61 5.92 -5.52
CA ALA A 19 20.95 5.79 -6.10
C ALA A 19 21.86 4.76 -5.41
N SER A 20 21.51 4.32 -4.19
CA SER A 20 22.33 3.41 -3.38
C SER A 20 21.73 2.01 -3.31
N GLU A 21 20.71 1.83 -2.47
CA GLU A 21 20.08 0.54 -2.19
C GLU A 21 18.55 0.73 -2.09
N PRO A 22 17.82 0.81 -3.22
CA PRO A 22 16.43 1.26 -3.23
C PRO A 22 15.53 0.42 -2.34
N ILE A 23 15.66 -0.91 -2.40
CA ILE A 23 14.85 -1.83 -1.60
C ILE A 23 15.13 -1.64 -0.10
N LYS A 24 16.40 -1.66 0.32
CA LYS A 24 16.76 -1.50 1.74
C LYS A 24 16.35 -0.14 2.27
N ASN A 25 16.49 0.92 1.47
CA ASN A 25 16.08 2.27 1.84
C ASN A 25 14.55 2.38 2.00
N THR A 26 13.74 1.69 1.18
CA THR A 26 12.29 1.59 1.39
C THR A 26 11.95 1.08 2.79
N PHE A 27 12.57 -0.04 3.21
CA PHE A 27 12.35 -0.59 4.55
C PHE A 27 12.90 0.33 5.65
N ARG A 28 14.11 0.86 5.48
CA ARG A 28 14.74 1.74 6.48
C ARG A 28 13.89 2.98 6.74
N LEU A 29 13.51 3.70 5.69
CA LEU A 29 12.77 4.95 5.79
C LEU A 29 11.33 4.73 6.29
N GLY A 30 10.70 3.63 5.89
CA GLY A 30 9.41 3.22 6.46
C GLY A 30 9.50 2.91 7.95
N LEU A 31 10.53 2.18 8.40
CA LEU A 31 10.74 1.89 9.82
C LEU A 31 11.15 3.12 10.63
N GLU A 32 11.87 4.08 10.03
CA GLU A 32 12.21 5.35 10.67
C GLU A 32 10.96 6.17 11.00
N PHE A 33 9.96 6.18 10.12
CA PHE A 33 8.66 6.82 10.40
C PHE A 33 8.05 6.30 11.71
N ILE A 34 7.99 4.98 11.84
CA ILE A 34 7.42 4.27 13.01
C ILE A 34 8.21 4.58 14.28
N LYS A 35 9.55 4.56 14.20
CA LYS A 35 10.44 4.76 15.35
C LYS A 35 10.43 6.20 15.84
N LEU A 36 10.37 7.16 14.93
CA LEU A 36 10.54 8.59 15.24
C LEU A 36 9.24 9.25 15.69
N ASN A 37 8.08 8.79 15.22
CA ASN A 37 6.78 9.29 15.69
C ASN A 37 5.95 8.18 16.36
N LYS A 38 6.36 7.87 17.61
CA LYS A 38 5.70 6.85 18.45
C LYS A 38 4.26 7.24 18.80
N THR A 39 4.01 8.52 19.06
CA THR A 39 2.68 9.01 19.46
C THR A 39 1.67 8.87 18.31
N PHE A 40 2.06 9.28 17.10
CA PHE A 40 1.24 9.07 15.90
C PHE A 40 0.98 7.58 15.69
N THR A 41 2.04 6.77 15.72
CA THR A 41 1.96 5.32 15.50
C THR A 41 1.04 4.63 16.50
N LEU A 42 1.22 4.88 17.79
CA LEU A 42 0.42 4.25 18.84
C LEU A 42 -1.05 4.65 18.71
N THR A 43 -1.32 5.94 18.50
CA THR A 43 -2.69 6.41 18.33
C THR A 43 -3.34 5.80 17.07
N ALA A 44 -2.61 5.71 15.96
CA ALA A 44 -3.11 5.09 14.74
C ALA A 44 -3.42 3.60 14.97
N MET A 45 -2.54 2.87 15.65
CA MET A 45 -2.76 1.46 16.01
C MET A 45 -3.99 1.28 16.90
N VAL A 46 -4.19 2.15 17.90
CA VAL A 46 -5.39 2.12 18.75
C VAL A 46 -6.65 2.31 17.90
N ILE A 47 -6.65 3.27 16.98
CA ILE A 47 -7.77 3.48 16.06
C ILE A 47 -8.01 2.24 15.19
N PHE A 48 -6.97 1.63 14.62
CA PHE A 48 -7.10 0.38 13.85
C PHE A 48 -7.73 -0.75 14.68
N ILE A 49 -7.29 -0.94 15.92
CA ILE A 49 -7.83 -1.96 16.83
C ILE A 49 -9.30 -1.68 17.13
N VAL A 50 -9.64 -0.44 17.48
CA VAL A 50 -11.01 -0.04 17.80
C VAL A 50 -11.93 -0.24 16.58
N LEU A 51 -11.54 0.24 15.40
CA LEU A 51 -12.29 0.05 14.16
C LEU A 51 -12.43 -1.44 13.81
N ASN A 52 -11.39 -2.25 14.01
CA ASN A 52 -11.44 -3.68 13.76
C ASN A 52 -12.41 -4.41 14.72
N ILE A 53 -12.39 -4.09 16.02
CA ILE A 53 -13.32 -4.66 17.02
C ILE A 53 -14.76 -4.29 16.67
N PHE A 54 -15.03 -3.03 16.36
CA PHE A 54 -16.37 -2.61 15.94
C PHE A 54 -16.80 -3.24 14.60
N GLY A 55 -15.83 -3.52 13.73
CA GLY A 55 -16.02 -4.28 12.49
C GLY A 55 -16.54 -5.71 12.70
N MET A 56 -16.41 -6.27 13.91
CA MET A 56 -16.94 -7.61 14.24
C MET A 56 -18.43 -7.59 14.56
N ILE A 57 -19.04 -6.42 14.77
CA ILE A 57 -20.47 -6.29 15.07
C ILE A 57 -21.26 -6.43 13.75
N PRO A 58 -22.10 -7.45 13.56
CA PRO A 58 -22.71 -7.74 12.26
C PRO A 58 -23.40 -6.55 11.59
N VAL A 59 -24.22 -5.80 12.35
CA VAL A 59 -25.03 -4.67 11.84
C VAL A 59 -24.16 -3.49 11.37
N ALA A 60 -23.02 -3.25 12.02
CA ALA A 60 -22.15 -2.11 11.72
C ALA A 60 -20.85 -2.50 11.00
N SER A 61 -20.61 -3.81 10.82
CA SER A 61 -19.37 -4.39 10.31
C SER A 61 -18.89 -3.72 9.03
N PHE A 62 -19.79 -3.59 8.06
CA PHE A 62 -19.52 -2.95 6.78
C PHE A 62 -19.04 -1.50 6.92
N ILE A 63 -19.71 -0.70 7.77
CA ILE A 63 -19.36 0.71 7.97
C ILE A 63 -17.96 0.82 8.58
N PHE A 64 -17.67 0.03 9.62
CA PHE A 64 -16.37 0.06 10.26
C PHE A 64 -15.25 -0.50 9.37
N MET A 65 -15.53 -1.48 8.51
CA MET A 65 -14.57 -1.95 7.49
C MET A 65 -14.27 -0.86 6.46
N VAL A 66 -15.28 -0.11 6.03
CA VAL A 66 -15.11 1.04 5.12
C VAL A 66 -14.24 2.11 5.78
N LEU A 67 -14.55 2.48 7.02
CA LEU A 67 -13.77 3.46 7.78
C LEU A 67 -12.32 2.99 8.01
N LEU A 68 -12.11 1.71 8.30
CA LEU A 68 -10.79 1.10 8.43
C LEU A 68 -9.96 1.26 7.14
N GLY A 69 -10.58 0.98 5.98
CA GLY A 69 -9.92 1.12 4.68
C GLY A 69 -9.59 2.57 4.33
N ILE A 70 -10.51 3.50 4.58
CA ILE A 70 -10.26 4.94 4.37
C ILE A 70 -9.13 5.40 5.29
N PHE A 71 -9.15 5.02 6.57
CA PHE A 71 -8.12 5.40 7.53
C PHE A 71 -6.73 4.87 7.14
N ALA A 72 -6.66 3.63 6.65
CA ALA A 72 -5.43 3.06 6.10
C ALA A 72 -4.90 3.89 4.92
N LEU A 73 -5.77 4.25 3.98
CA LEU A 73 -5.38 5.08 2.84
C LEU A 73 -4.93 6.48 3.25
N VAL A 74 -5.57 7.10 4.23
CA VAL A 74 -5.13 8.40 4.79
C VAL A 74 -3.68 8.33 5.25
N ILE A 75 -3.33 7.31 6.04
CA ILE A 75 -1.96 7.14 6.55
C ILE A 75 -0.98 6.87 5.41
N GLN A 76 -1.36 6.03 4.43
CA GLN A 76 -0.51 5.78 3.25
C GLN A 76 -0.24 7.04 2.44
N ILE A 77 -1.28 7.86 2.20
CA ILE A 77 -1.17 9.12 1.47
C ILE A 77 -0.23 10.07 2.21
N HIS A 78 -0.44 10.24 3.52
CA HIS A 78 0.39 11.10 4.36
C HIS A 78 1.87 10.74 4.28
N ILE A 79 2.19 9.47 4.51
CA ILE A 79 3.58 8.98 4.56
C ILE A 79 4.22 9.05 3.19
N GLY A 80 3.48 8.68 2.15
CA GLY A 80 3.95 8.76 0.77
C GLY A 80 4.26 10.20 0.36
N LYS A 81 3.41 11.17 0.75
CA LYS A 81 3.63 12.59 0.48
C LYS A 81 4.84 13.14 1.22
N ILE A 82 4.96 12.91 2.53
CA ILE A 82 6.14 13.31 3.31
C ILE A 82 7.41 12.77 2.66
N PHE A 83 7.45 11.48 2.35
CA PHE A 83 8.64 10.87 1.75
C PHE A 83 8.96 11.46 0.36
N TYR A 84 7.96 11.68 -0.48
CA TYR A 84 8.18 12.22 -1.82
C TYR A 84 8.59 13.69 -1.78
N GLU A 85 7.92 14.53 -0.98
CA GLU A 85 8.09 15.98 -0.95
C GLU A 85 9.34 16.41 -0.15
N SER A 86 9.86 15.53 0.72
CA SER A 86 11.07 15.78 1.49
C SER A 86 12.30 16.01 0.61
N LYS A 87 12.95 17.17 0.83
CA LYS A 87 14.18 17.55 0.12
C LYS A 87 15.37 16.72 0.56
N ASP A 88 15.51 16.47 1.85
CA ASP A 88 16.60 15.70 2.43
C ASP A 88 16.10 14.89 3.64
N ILE A 89 16.99 14.10 4.24
CA ILE A 89 16.67 13.29 5.41
C ILE A 89 16.31 14.13 6.64
N LYS A 90 16.82 15.37 6.75
CA LYS A 90 16.55 16.24 7.89
C LYS A 90 15.12 16.76 7.83
N ASN A 91 14.69 17.24 6.66
CA ASN A 91 13.30 17.62 6.41
C ASN A 91 12.35 16.46 6.65
N TYR A 92 12.67 15.27 6.13
CA TYR A 92 11.89 14.06 6.37
C TYR A 92 11.71 13.75 7.86
N ILE A 93 12.79 13.78 8.63
CA ILE A 93 12.73 13.54 10.09
C ILE A 93 11.89 14.61 10.80
N THR A 94 12.01 15.89 10.41
CA THR A 94 11.23 16.98 10.99
C THR A 94 9.74 16.81 10.70
N GLU A 95 9.37 16.58 9.43
CA GLU A 95 7.99 16.36 9.02
C GLU A 95 7.37 15.13 9.70
N ILE A 96 8.15 14.05 9.87
CA ILE A 96 7.71 12.88 10.64
C ILE A 96 7.36 13.27 12.08
N LYS A 97 8.25 14.00 12.77
CA LYS A 97 8.06 14.35 14.19
C LYS A 97 6.90 15.31 14.40
N GLU A 98 6.67 16.22 13.46
CA GLU A 98 5.59 17.21 13.51
C GLU A 98 4.24 16.65 13.03
N SER A 99 4.23 15.45 12.44
CA SER A 99 3.01 14.79 11.98
C SER A 99 2.06 14.49 13.15
N SER A 100 0.81 14.92 13.00
CA SER A 100 -0.29 14.59 13.90
C SER A 100 -1.45 13.94 13.14
N LEU A 101 -2.19 13.06 13.81
CA LEU A 101 -3.32 12.36 13.18
C LEU A 101 -4.45 13.30 12.78
N ASP A 102 -4.70 14.34 13.58
CA ASP A 102 -5.74 15.34 13.30
C ASP A 102 -5.46 16.10 11.99
N LYS A 103 -4.23 16.59 11.83
CA LYS A 103 -3.77 17.23 10.58
C LYS A 103 -3.83 16.25 9.41
N THR A 104 -3.34 15.03 9.62
CA THR A 104 -3.30 13.97 8.60
C THR A 104 -4.69 13.60 8.10
N LEU A 105 -5.67 13.44 9.01
CA LEU A 105 -7.06 13.19 8.66
C LEU A 105 -7.64 14.37 7.89
N THR A 106 -7.47 15.58 8.38
CA THR A 106 -8.03 16.79 7.75
C THR A 106 -7.49 17.01 6.34
N GLU A 107 -6.18 16.79 6.13
CA GLU A 107 -5.53 17.04 4.83
C GLU A 107 -5.78 15.94 3.79
N HIS A 108 -6.04 14.71 4.21
CA HIS A 108 -6.01 13.55 3.30
C HIS A 108 -7.28 12.70 3.27
N ILE A 109 -8.25 12.92 4.17
CA ILE A 109 -9.48 12.11 4.20
C ILE A 109 -10.29 12.21 2.90
N ALA A 110 -10.33 13.39 2.29
CA ALA A 110 -11.04 13.59 1.01
C ALA A 110 -10.41 12.75 -0.11
N THR A 111 -9.08 12.78 -0.25
CA THR A 111 -8.36 11.97 -1.23
C THR A 111 -8.53 10.47 -0.94
N ALA A 112 -8.38 10.05 0.31
CA ALA A 112 -8.52 8.67 0.73
C ALA A 112 -9.93 8.13 0.47
N PHE A 113 -10.96 8.92 0.73
CA PHE A 113 -12.35 8.57 0.45
C PHE A 113 -12.58 8.38 -1.06
N GLY A 114 -12.09 9.32 -1.89
CA GLY A 114 -12.16 9.20 -3.34
C GLY A 114 -11.48 7.93 -3.85
N ALA A 115 -10.25 7.66 -3.39
CA ALA A 115 -9.52 6.45 -3.75
C ALA A 115 -10.22 5.16 -3.27
N TYR A 116 -10.75 5.15 -2.05
CA TYR A 116 -11.52 4.02 -1.53
C TYR A 116 -12.73 3.72 -2.42
N LEU A 117 -13.50 4.75 -2.79
CA LEU A 117 -14.63 4.60 -3.73
C LEU A 117 -14.17 4.08 -5.10
N GLY A 118 -13.03 4.55 -5.61
CA GLY A 118 -12.45 4.06 -6.86
C GLY A 118 -12.16 2.56 -6.80
N TRP A 119 -11.50 2.11 -5.73
CA TRP A 119 -11.21 0.69 -5.50
C TRP A 119 -12.49 -0.13 -5.30
N PHE A 120 -13.48 0.41 -4.58
CA PHE A 120 -14.76 -0.24 -4.37
C PHE A 120 -15.52 -0.45 -5.67
N VAL A 121 -15.63 0.59 -6.51
CA VAL A 121 -16.26 0.49 -7.84
C VAL A 121 -15.49 -0.50 -8.73
N LEU A 122 -14.17 -0.44 -8.73
CA LEU A 122 -13.33 -1.39 -9.48
C LEU A 122 -13.60 -2.84 -9.03
N ALA A 123 -13.68 -3.09 -7.72
CA ALA A 123 -13.98 -4.40 -7.18
C ALA A 123 -15.38 -4.88 -7.60
N LEU A 124 -16.40 -4.03 -7.55
CA LEU A 124 -17.76 -4.36 -8.04
C LEU A 124 -17.75 -4.74 -9.53
N VAL A 125 -17.05 -3.97 -10.36
CA VAL A 125 -16.92 -4.22 -11.80
C VAL A 125 -16.23 -5.56 -12.05
N LEU A 126 -15.12 -5.84 -11.34
CA LEU A 126 -14.42 -7.12 -11.45
C LEU A 126 -15.32 -8.29 -11.01
N MET A 127 -16.02 -8.17 -9.88
CA MET A 127 -16.95 -9.21 -9.42
C MET A 127 -18.07 -9.48 -10.43
N PHE A 128 -18.61 -8.43 -11.05
CA PHE A 128 -19.61 -8.57 -12.10
C PHE A 128 -19.06 -9.32 -13.32
N PHE A 129 -17.88 -8.94 -13.82
CA PHE A 129 -17.24 -9.65 -14.94
C PHE A 129 -16.90 -11.10 -14.60
N PHE A 130 -16.39 -11.36 -13.40
CA PHE A 130 -16.13 -12.73 -12.95
C PHE A 130 -17.43 -13.55 -12.90
N SER A 131 -18.53 -12.99 -12.38
CA SER A 131 -19.83 -13.66 -12.37
C SER A 131 -20.36 -13.97 -13.78
N LEU A 132 -20.16 -13.08 -14.75
CA LEU A 132 -20.53 -13.35 -16.15
C LEU A 132 -19.71 -14.50 -16.74
N ILE A 133 -18.39 -14.50 -16.52
CA ILE A 133 -17.49 -15.54 -17.00
C ILE A 133 -17.86 -16.90 -16.38
N THR A 134 -18.04 -16.96 -15.06
CA THR A 134 -18.38 -18.21 -14.36
C THR A 134 -19.72 -18.79 -14.82
N SER A 135 -20.72 -17.92 -15.05
CA SER A 135 -22.04 -18.30 -15.55
C SER A 135 -21.98 -18.81 -16.99
N SER A 136 -21.20 -18.15 -17.85
CA SER A 136 -21.05 -18.51 -19.27
C SER A 136 -20.35 -19.86 -19.50
N LEU A 137 -19.48 -20.26 -18.57
CA LEU A 137 -18.72 -21.51 -18.67
C LEU A 137 -19.46 -22.72 -18.05
N GLY A 138 -20.66 -22.53 -17.48
CA GLY A 138 -21.42 -23.62 -16.84
C GLY A 138 -20.76 -24.19 -15.58
N ILE A 139 -19.77 -23.48 -15.02
CA ILE A 139 -18.87 -23.96 -13.95
C ILE A 139 -19.56 -23.99 -12.56
N VAL A 140 -20.81 -23.51 -12.46
CA VAL A 140 -21.50 -23.26 -11.18
C VAL A 140 -21.75 -24.54 -10.35
N ASN A 141 -21.64 -25.73 -10.93
CA ASN A 141 -22.01 -26.99 -10.26
C ASN A 141 -20.88 -28.01 -10.02
N GLU A 142 -19.64 -27.75 -10.45
CA GLU A 142 -18.55 -28.72 -10.28
C GLU A 142 -17.51 -28.28 -9.25
N PHE A 143 -17.15 -29.19 -8.33
CA PHE A 143 -16.09 -29.02 -7.33
C PHE A 143 -14.72 -28.62 -7.95
N ASN A 144 -14.54 -28.83 -9.27
CA ASN A 144 -13.36 -28.41 -10.04
C ASN A 144 -13.38 -26.95 -10.52
N GLY A 145 -14.49 -26.23 -10.37
CA GLY A 145 -14.62 -24.84 -10.82
C GLY A 145 -13.63 -23.87 -10.16
N LEU A 146 -13.24 -24.18 -8.92
CA LEU A 146 -12.27 -23.40 -8.15
C LEU A 146 -10.84 -23.58 -8.68
N VAL A 147 -10.49 -24.73 -9.26
CA VAL A 147 -9.18 -24.98 -9.89
C VAL A 147 -9.13 -24.36 -11.30
N ILE A 148 -10.21 -24.51 -12.08
CA ILE A 148 -10.32 -24.01 -13.46
C ILE A 148 -10.30 -22.48 -13.50
N LEU A 149 -10.96 -21.81 -12.55
CA LEU A 149 -11.00 -20.35 -12.47
C LEU A 149 -9.93 -19.77 -11.53
N GLY A 150 -9.44 -20.55 -10.57
CA GLY A 150 -8.45 -20.09 -9.59
C GLY A 150 -7.13 -19.68 -10.23
N ILE A 151 -6.64 -20.45 -11.22
CA ILE A 151 -5.38 -20.13 -11.91
C ILE A 151 -5.49 -18.80 -12.68
N PRO A 152 -6.49 -18.59 -13.56
CA PRO A 152 -6.71 -17.29 -14.21
C PRO A 152 -6.85 -16.12 -13.23
N ILE A 153 -7.58 -16.30 -12.12
CA ILE A 153 -7.74 -15.27 -11.09
C ILE A 153 -6.40 -14.91 -10.44
N VAL A 154 -5.60 -15.92 -10.09
CA VAL A 154 -4.26 -15.71 -9.51
C VAL A 154 -3.36 -14.98 -10.51
N ILE A 155 -3.40 -15.35 -11.79
CA ILE A 155 -2.64 -14.66 -12.84
C ILE A 155 -3.07 -13.19 -12.91
N VAL A 156 -4.37 -12.90 -12.98
CA VAL A 156 -4.88 -11.52 -13.01
C VAL A 156 -4.46 -10.75 -11.75
N ALA A 157 -4.53 -11.37 -10.58
CA ALA A 157 -4.09 -10.76 -9.33
C ALA A 157 -2.59 -10.45 -9.32
N LEU A 158 -1.75 -11.33 -9.89
CA LEU A 158 -0.31 -11.10 -10.06
C LEU A 158 -0.02 -9.95 -11.05
N PHE A 159 -0.78 -9.89 -12.15
CA PHE A 159 -0.67 -8.78 -13.10
C PHE A 159 -1.08 -7.44 -12.48
N ILE A 160 -2.17 -7.42 -11.71
CA ILE A 160 -2.61 -6.21 -11.01
C ILE A 160 -1.62 -5.83 -9.92
N SER A 161 -1.10 -6.78 -9.14
CA SER A 161 -0.14 -6.50 -8.06
C SER A 161 1.19 -5.94 -8.58
N TYR A 162 1.60 -6.31 -9.80
CA TYR A 162 2.76 -5.73 -10.47
C TYR A 162 2.58 -4.23 -10.77
N ILE A 163 1.37 -3.81 -11.12
CA ILE A 163 1.03 -2.43 -11.48
C ILE A 163 0.59 -1.59 -10.26
N GLN A 164 0.08 -2.25 -9.23
CA GLN A 164 -0.51 -1.62 -8.06
C GLN A 164 0.38 -0.55 -7.40
N PRO A 165 1.70 -0.70 -7.26
CA PRO A 165 2.55 0.33 -6.66
C PRO A 165 2.51 1.67 -7.42
N LEU A 166 2.41 1.66 -8.74
CA LEU A 166 2.30 2.88 -9.54
C LEU A 166 0.92 3.52 -9.40
N VAL A 167 -0.14 2.72 -9.35
CA VAL A 167 -1.51 3.21 -9.10
C VAL A 167 -1.58 3.83 -7.71
N GLN A 168 -1.01 3.17 -6.71
CA GLN A 168 -0.92 3.68 -5.34
C GLN A 168 -0.12 4.99 -5.28
N ALA A 169 0.98 5.11 -6.01
CA ALA A 169 1.74 6.35 -6.08
C ALA A 169 0.95 7.49 -6.76
N ASN A 170 0.05 7.20 -7.70
CA ASN A 170 -0.87 8.19 -8.25
C ASN A 170 -1.94 8.60 -7.24
N VAL A 171 -2.44 7.66 -6.43
CA VAL A 171 -3.36 7.95 -5.32
C VAL A 171 -2.69 8.86 -4.29
N ILE A 172 -1.46 8.53 -3.87
CA ILE A 172 -0.68 9.34 -2.93
C ILE A 172 -0.50 10.77 -3.44
N MET A 173 -0.25 10.94 -4.75
CA MET A 173 0.00 12.25 -5.36
C MET A 173 -1.27 13.04 -5.71
N SER A 174 -2.45 12.48 -5.49
CA SER A 174 -3.72 13.11 -5.86
C SER A 174 -4.25 14.04 -4.76
N ASN A 175 -5.05 15.03 -5.15
CA ASN A 175 -5.63 16.01 -4.23
C ASN A 175 -7.16 16.06 -4.35
N GLY A 176 -7.84 15.74 -3.26
CA GLY A 176 -9.29 15.76 -3.18
C GLY A 176 -9.96 14.49 -3.72
N VAL A 177 -11.29 14.45 -3.55
CA VAL A 177 -12.11 13.24 -3.81
C VAL A 177 -12.03 12.81 -5.28
N GLN A 178 -12.22 13.76 -6.20
CA GLN A 178 -12.32 13.43 -7.63
C GLN A 178 -11.00 12.89 -8.20
N GLU A 179 -9.87 13.48 -7.81
CA GLU A 179 -8.56 13.02 -8.27
C GLU A 179 -8.20 11.67 -7.63
N GLY A 180 -8.47 11.49 -6.33
CA GLY A 180 -8.27 10.19 -5.66
C GLY A 180 -9.06 9.06 -6.31
N PHE A 181 -10.32 9.32 -6.68
CA PHE A 181 -11.15 8.36 -7.42
C PHE A 181 -10.55 8.01 -8.78
N LYS A 182 -10.22 9.02 -9.59
CA LYS A 182 -9.64 8.83 -10.93
C LYS A 182 -8.28 8.15 -10.89
N ALA A 183 -7.48 8.40 -9.85
CA ALA A 183 -6.15 7.82 -9.69
C ALA A 183 -6.18 6.29 -9.68
N VAL A 184 -7.22 5.67 -9.09
CA VAL A 184 -7.38 4.21 -9.10
C VAL A 184 -7.52 3.65 -10.53
N PHE A 185 -8.30 4.35 -11.37
CA PHE A 185 -8.52 3.93 -12.76
C PHE A 185 -7.32 4.18 -13.68
N THR A 186 -6.23 4.77 -13.17
CA THR A 186 -4.95 4.81 -13.92
C THR A 186 -4.39 3.40 -14.16
N LEU A 187 -4.90 2.37 -13.47
CA LEU A 187 -4.69 0.96 -13.80
C LEU A 187 -4.98 0.65 -15.28
N PHE A 188 -5.93 1.35 -15.91
CA PHE A 188 -6.29 1.14 -17.32
C PHE A 188 -5.55 2.07 -18.30
N SER A 189 -4.63 2.91 -17.79
CA SER A 189 -3.88 3.84 -18.62
C SER A 189 -2.75 3.13 -19.37
N THR A 190 -2.75 3.21 -20.70
CA THR A 190 -1.67 2.69 -21.56
C THR A 190 -0.30 3.25 -21.17
N ARG A 191 -0.26 4.53 -20.77
CA ARG A 191 0.98 5.18 -20.31
C ARG A 191 1.54 4.49 -19.06
N LEU A 192 0.67 4.13 -18.12
CA LEU A 192 1.09 3.53 -16.85
C LEU A 192 1.65 2.11 -17.06
N TRP A 193 1.03 1.33 -17.94
CA TRP A 193 1.56 0.04 -18.37
C TRP A 193 2.91 0.19 -19.07
N HIS A 194 3.04 1.13 -20.00
CA HIS A 194 4.31 1.37 -20.69
C HIS A 194 5.45 1.71 -19.71
N LEU A 195 5.17 2.56 -18.71
CA LEU A 195 6.12 2.87 -17.64
C LEU A 195 6.48 1.64 -16.80
N ALA A 196 5.51 0.78 -16.50
CA ALA A 196 5.74 -0.42 -15.72
C ALA A 196 6.58 -1.48 -16.45
N PHE A 197 6.67 -1.48 -17.78
CA PHE A 197 7.49 -2.45 -18.53
C PHE A 197 8.97 -2.06 -18.63
N GLN A 198 9.41 -1.02 -17.91
CA GLN A 198 10.82 -0.69 -17.82
C GLN A 198 11.61 -1.72 -16.98
N SER A 199 12.82 -2.07 -17.43
CA SER A 199 13.67 -3.06 -16.74
C SER A 199 14.04 -2.65 -15.32
N SER A 200 14.27 -1.35 -15.09
CA SER A 200 14.57 -0.77 -13.77
C SER A 200 13.43 -1.01 -12.78
N TYR A 201 12.20 -0.75 -13.22
CA TYR A 201 10.98 -0.98 -12.43
C TYR A 201 10.78 -2.47 -12.14
N PHE A 202 10.90 -3.33 -13.15
CA PHE A 202 10.74 -4.77 -12.97
C PHE A 202 11.71 -5.32 -11.92
N LYS A 203 13.00 -4.95 -11.99
CA LYS A 203 14.02 -5.39 -11.01
C LYS A 203 13.65 -4.96 -9.59
N TYR A 204 13.20 -3.73 -9.43
CA TYR A 204 12.79 -3.21 -8.14
C TYR A 204 11.56 -3.93 -7.59
N ILE A 205 10.48 -4.05 -8.37
CA ILE A 205 9.25 -4.73 -7.94
C ILE A 205 9.46 -6.22 -7.69
N ALA A 206 10.25 -6.90 -8.53
CA ALA A 206 10.55 -8.31 -8.31
C ALA A 206 11.32 -8.52 -6.99
N GLY A 207 12.35 -7.71 -6.73
CA GLY A 207 13.12 -7.79 -5.48
C GLY A 207 12.30 -7.39 -4.25
N PHE A 208 11.62 -6.25 -4.32
CA PHE A 208 10.76 -5.75 -3.23
C PHE A 208 9.58 -6.70 -2.96
N GLY A 209 8.96 -7.22 -4.01
CA GLY A 209 7.87 -8.20 -3.94
C GLY A 209 8.33 -9.51 -3.32
N LEU A 210 9.50 -10.03 -3.70
CA LEU A 210 10.06 -11.25 -3.12
C LEU A 210 10.32 -11.09 -1.61
N ILE A 211 10.89 -9.96 -1.18
CA ILE A 211 11.08 -9.69 0.25
C ILE A 211 9.73 -9.54 0.97
N SER A 212 8.77 -8.84 0.36
CA SER A 212 7.44 -8.67 0.94
C SER A 212 6.71 -10.01 1.10
N ILE A 213 6.78 -10.89 0.10
CA ILE A 213 6.23 -12.24 0.17
C ILE A 213 6.91 -13.05 1.27
N LEU A 214 8.24 -13.00 1.37
CA LEU A 214 8.99 -13.70 2.42
C LEU A 214 8.58 -13.22 3.82
N LEU A 215 8.43 -11.91 4.01
CA LEU A 215 7.99 -11.33 5.28
C LEU A 215 6.54 -11.68 5.61
N LEU A 216 5.64 -11.67 4.62
CA LEU A 216 4.26 -12.11 4.79
C LEU A 216 4.20 -13.60 5.15
N PHE A 217 4.96 -14.45 4.45
CA PHE A 217 5.06 -15.87 4.74
C PHE A 217 5.57 -16.13 6.16
N LEU A 218 6.67 -15.47 6.56
CA LEU A 218 7.22 -15.59 7.92
C LEU A 218 6.22 -15.11 8.97
N SER A 219 5.53 -14.00 8.70
CA SER A 219 4.50 -13.46 9.57
C SER A 219 3.35 -14.45 9.74
N SER A 220 2.80 -14.98 8.64
CA SER A 220 1.75 -16.00 8.67
C SER A 220 2.18 -17.28 9.38
N PHE A 221 3.44 -17.70 9.20
CA PHE A 221 4.00 -18.86 9.90
C PHE A 221 4.07 -18.64 11.41
N ILE A 222 4.63 -17.51 11.86
CA ILE A 222 4.69 -17.14 13.29
C ILE A 222 3.26 -17.08 13.86
N MET A 223 2.34 -16.49 13.13
CA MET A 223 0.94 -16.37 13.54
C MET A 223 0.28 -17.73 13.69
N GLY A 224 0.49 -18.64 12.74
CA GLY A 224 0.01 -20.02 12.81
C GLY A 224 0.56 -20.78 14.02
N LEU A 225 1.83 -20.56 14.38
CA LEU A 225 2.40 -21.13 15.60
C LEU A 225 1.75 -20.53 16.86
N LEU A 226 1.58 -19.21 16.93
CA LEU A 226 0.99 -18.54 18.08
C LEU A 226 -0.48 -18.93 18.30
N THR A 227 -1.27 -19.07 17.24
CA THR A 227 -2.68 -19.52 17.36
C THR A 227 -2.78 -20.93 17.90
N ASN A 228 -1.86 -21.82 17.51
CA ASN A 228 -1.83 -23.20 18.00
C ASN A 228 -1.28 -23.33 19.43
N LEU A 229 -0.40 -22.43 19.85
CA LEU A 229 0.27 -22.48 21.16
C LEU A 229 -0.50 -21.76 22.28
N ILE A 230 -1.08 -20.60 22.00
CA ILE A 230 -1.62 -19.69 23.03
C ILE A 230 -3.14 -19.81 23.15
N GLY A 231 -3.83 -20.30 22.11
CA GLY A 231 -5.29 -20.47 22.14
C GLY A 231 -6.08 -19.17 22.32
N ILE A 232 -5.45 -17.99 22.16
CA ILE A 232 -6.08 -16.67 22.30
C ILE A 232 -6.10 -15.99 20.92
N PRO A 233 -7.22 -16.06 20.18
CA PRO A 233 -7.38 -15.44 18.86
C PRO A 233 -7.17 -13.91 18.86
N ILE A 234 -7.41 -13.26 20.01
CA ILE A 234 -7.34 -11.81 20.16
C ILE A 234 -5.89 -11.30 20.04
N ILE A 235 -4.92 -11.98 20.66
CA ILE A 235 -3.50 -11.58 20.60
C ILE A 235 -2.98 -11.69 19.16
N ALA A 236 -3.33 -12.79 18.50
CA ALA A 236 -3.03 -12.99 17.09
C ALA A 236 -3.61 -11.85 16.23
N ASN A 237 -4.89 -11.51 16.41
CA ASN A 237 -5.50 -10.42 15.64
C ASN A 237 -4.81 -9.05 15.86
N VAL A 238 -4.44 -8.72 17.10
CA VAL A 238 -3.69 -7.48 17.40
C VAL A 238 -2.32 -7.48 16.73
N LEU A 239 -1.59 -8.60 16.78
CA LEU A 239 -0.28 -8.71 16.12
C LEU A 239 -0.41 -8.57 14.59
N MET A 240 -1.48 -9.10 14.00
CA MET A 240 -1.79 -8.92 12.58
C MET A 240 -2.00 -7.44 12.22
N LEU A 241 -2.72 -6.69 13.05
CA LEU A 241 -2.94 -5.25 12.83
C LEU A 241 -1.62 -4.46 12.91
N ILE A 242 -0.73 -4.81 13.84
CA ILE A 242 0.61 -4.20 13.95
C ILE A 242 1.42 -4.47 12.68
N LEU A 243 1.43 -5.72 12.21
CA LEU A 243 2.14 -6.09 10.99
C LEU A 243 1.55 -5.39 9.76
N MET A 244 0.23 -5.39 9.62
CA MET A 244 -0.47 -4.70 8.53
C MET A 244 -0.12 -3.21 8.51
N TYR A 245 -0.09 -2.55 9.68
CA TYR A 245 0.34 -1.16 9.79
C TYR A 245 1.78 -0.96 9.31
N ILE A 246 2.71 -1.81 9.73
CA ILE A 246 4.12 -1.73 9.28
C ILE A 246 4.21 -1.89 7.75
N PHE A 247 3.54 -2.89 7.19
CA PHE A 247 3.52 -3.13 5.75
C PHE A 247 2.88 -1.96 4.99
N MET A 248 1.79 -1.40 5.50
CA MET A 248 1.11 -0.26 4.90
C MET A 248 2.05 0.93 4.72
N ILE A 249 2.88 1.22 5.73
CA ILE A 249 3.90 2.29 5.69
C ILE A 249 4.98 1.98 4.66
N ILE A 250 5.52 0.77 4.70
CA ILE A 250 6.58 0.32 3.78
C ILE A 250 6.07 0.35 2.32
N MET A 251 4.83 -0.05 2.08
CA MET A 251 4.18 -0.01 0.77
C MET A 251 3.98 1.42 0.27
N ALA A 252 3.66 2.39 1.15
CA ALA A 252 3.54 3.79 0.77
C ALA A 252 4.89 4.34 0.27
N VAL A 253 5.97 4.15 1.03
CA VAL A 253 7.33 4.53 0.61
C VAL A 253 7.74 3.78 -0.66
N GLY A 254 7.45 2.48 -0.71
CA GLY A 254 7.80 1.61 -1.83
C GLY A 254 7.10 2.00 -3.12
N SER A 255 5.85 2.47 -3.04
CA SER A 255 5.08 2.99 -4.17
C SER A 255 5.71 4.27 -4.72
N MET A 256 6.16 5.18 -3.85
CA MET A 256 6.82 6.40 -4.29
C MET A 256 8.19 6.13 -4.93
N MET A 257 8.97 5.19 -4.38
CA MET A 257 10.21 4.72 -5.03
C MET A 257 9.94 4.15 -6.42
N ALA A 258 8.94 3.27 -6.54
CA ALA A 258 8.50 2.69 -7.79
C ALA A 258 8.16 3.77 -8.83
N LYS A 259 7.40 4.80 -8.43
CA LYS A 259 7.08 5.94 -9.29
C LYS A 259 8.34 6.72 -9.70
N ARG A 260 9.27 6.98 -8.78
CA ARG A 260 10.49 7.72 -9.12
C ARG A 260 11.39 6.93 -10.09
N ILE A 261 11.45 5.61 -9.96
CA ILE A 261 12.21 4.73 -10.87
C ILE A 261 11.73 4.86 -12.31
N VAL A 262 10.42 4.99 -12.54
CA VAL A 262 9.87 5.10 -13.91
C VAL A 262 9.90 6.53 -14.48
N GLU A 263 10.13 7.52 -13.62
CA GLU A 263 10.29 8.93 -13.99
C GLU A 263 11.75 9.33 -14.28
N ALA A 264 12.73 8.51 -13.88
CA ALA A 264 14.17 8.74 -14.01
C ALA A 264 14.72 8.25 -15.36
#